data_AF-A0A8X6XYL8-F1
#
_entry.id   AF-A0A8X6XYL8-F1
#
_cell.length_a   1.000
_cell.length_b   1.000
_cell.length_c   1.000
_cell.angle_alpha   90.00
_cell.angle_beta   90.00
_cell.angle_gamma   90.00
#
_symmetry.space_group_name_H-M   'P 1'
#
loop_
_entity.id
_entity.type
_entity.pdbx_description
1 polymer ?
#
loop_
_entity_poly.entity_id
_entity_poly.type
_entity_poly.pdbx_seq_one_letter_code
_entity_poly.pdbx_strand_id
1 'polypeptide(L)'
;MIYQWLQKEDPLIDSTVSRDFNFVTDVLYEKLKLQDVFLFKDQVILYMPPPFRMYSKNVRIIDDCTEIEVQKPSSPMEQQMTFSRYKNFNTFKGMIGITPNGAISFISELFTSSAT
;
A
#
# COMPACT_ATOMS: atom_id res chain seq x y z
N MET A 1 -15.99 -9.42 -6.52
CA MET A 1 -16.12 -10.65 -7.35
C MET A 1 -15.26 -11.81 -6.82
N ILE A 2 -14.06 -11.56 -6.28
CA ILE A 2 -13.21 -12.60 -5.63
C ILE A 2 -13.82 -13.11 -4.30
N TYR A 3 -14.35 -12.20 -3.47
CA TYR A 3 -15.00 -12.56 -2.19
C TYR A 3 -16.20 -13.52 -2.34
N GLN A 4 -17.01 -13.35 -3.40
CA GLN A 4 -18.17 -14.21 -3.65
C GLN A 4 -17.79 -15.61 -4.16
N TRP A 5 -16.59 -15.76 -4.72
CA TRP A 5 -16.10 -17.04 -5.22
C TRP A 5 -15.49 -17.88 -4.06
N LEU A 6 -14.75 -17.24 -3.16
CA LEU A 6 -14.19 -17.87 -1.96
C LEU A 6 -15.25 -18.38 -0.97
N GLN A 7 -16.37 -17.67 -0.79
CA GLN A 7 -17.47 -18.12 0.08
C GLN A 7 -18.21 -19.36 -0.45
N LYS A 8 -18.02 -19.74 -1.72
CA LYS A 8 -18.76 -20.82 -2.37
C LYS A 8 -18.08 -22.19 -2.27
N GLU A 9 -16.78 -22.22 -1.99
CA GLU A 9 -15.98 -23.47 -1.94
C GLU A 9 -15.61 -23.92 -0.52
N ASP A 10 -15.74 -23.06 0.50
CA ASP A 10 -15.43 -23.42 1.90
C ASP A 10 -16.38 -22.70 2.88
N PRO A 11 -17.21 -23.41 3.68
CA PRO A 11 -18.12 -22.79 4.64
C PRO A 11 -17.36 -22.39 5.92
N LEU A 12 -16.23 -21.71 5.77
CA LEU A 12 -15.57 -21.06 6.88
C LEU A 12 -16.38 -19.81 7.23
N ILE A 13 -16.90 -19.79 8.45
CA ILE A 13 -17.65 -18.64 8.99
C ILE A 13 -16.81 -17.38 8.79
N ASP A 14 -17.38 -16.32 8.20
CA ASP A 14 -16.69 -15.07 7.86
C ASP A 14 -15.86 -14.50 9.05
N SER A 15 -16.31 -14.73 10.28
CA SER A 15 -15.60 -14.34 11.50
C SER A 15 -14.27 -15.06 11.71
N THR A 16 -14.16 -16.32 11.28
CA THR A 16 -12.93 -17.12 11.40
C THR A 16 -11.91 -16.66 10.36
N VAL A 17 -12.35 -16.49 9.10
CA VAL A 17 -11.49 -15.98 8.02
C VAL A 17 -10.96 -14.58 8.34
N SER A 18 -11.82 -13.68 8.81
CA SER A 18 -11.41 -12.33 9.20
C SER A 18 -10.40 -12.35 10.34
N ARG A 19 -10.59 -13.23 11.34
CA ARG A 19 -9.67 -13.36 12.47
C ARG A 19 -8.29 -13.84 12.00
N ASP A 20 -8.25 -14.87 11.17
CA ASP A 20 -6.99 -15.42 10.67
C ASP A 20 -6.27 -14.43 9.77
N PHE A 21 -6.99 -13.73 8.89
CA PHE A 21 -6.43 -12.69 8.03
C PHE A 21 -5.83 -11.54 8.86
N ASN A 22 -6.56 -11.04 9.85
CA ASN A 22 -6.08 -9.97 10.72
C ASN A 22 -4.86 -10.43 11.52
N PHE A 23 -4.88 -11.65 12.07
CA PHE A 23 -3.74 -12.21 12.79
C PHE A 23 -2.48 -12.28 11.92
N VAL A 24 -2.59 -12.80 10.69
CA VAL A 24 -1.45 -12.86 9.77
C VAL A 24 -0.97 -11.45 9.42
N THR A 25 -1.89 -10.51 9.19
CA THR A 25 -1.56 -9.11 8.89
C THR A 25 -0.81 -8.46 10.05
N ASP A 26 -1.27 -8.65 11.29
CA ASP A 26 -0.63 -8.11 12.50
C ASP A 26 0.77 -8.70 12.68
N VAL A 27 0.93 -10.01 12.49
CA VAL A 27 2.24 -10.68 12.56
C VAL A 27 3.19 -10.13 11.49
N LEU A 28 2.71 -9.99 10.25
CA LEU A 28 3.51 -9.42 9.16
C LEU A 28 3.90 -7.97 9.45
N TYR A 29 2.97 -7.15 9.93
CA TYR A 29 3.23 -5.76 10.29
C TYR A 29 4.31 -5.67 11.38
N GLU A 30 4.18 -6.44 12.46
CA GLU A 30 5.16 -6.46 13.55
C GLU A 30 6.56 -6.88 13.08
N LYS A 31 6.65 -7.80 12.13
CA LYS A 31 7.94 -8.25 11.57
C LYS A 31 8.53 -7.26 10.59
N LEU A 32 7.70 -6.61 9.78
CA LEU A 32 8.17 -5.74 8.69
C LEU A 32 8.36 -4.29 9.12
N LYS A 33 7.67 -3.81 10.17
CA LYS A 33 7.79 -2.41 10.64
C LYS A 33 9.19 -2.02 11.13
N LEU A 34 10.01 -3.02 11.50
CA LEU A 34 11.37 -2.81 11.99
C LEU A 34 12.42 -2.80 10.87
N GLN A 35 12.02 -3.15 9.64
CA GLN A 35 12.94 -3.15 8.51
C GLN A 35 13.19 -1.70 8.09
N ASP A 36 14.44 -1.26 8.21
CA ASP A 36 14.84 0.06 7.73
C ASP A 36 14.63 0.11 6.22
N VAL A 37 13.57 0.80 5.83
CA VAL A 37 13.08 0.83 4.46
C VAL A 37 14.07 1.64 3.61
N PHE A 38 14.84 2.55 4.20
CA PHE A 38 15.69 3.46 3.44
C PHE A 38 17.05 2.87 3.08
N LEU A 39 17.23 2.52 1.80
CA LEU A 39 18.52 2.05 1.30
C LEU A 39 19.54 3.21 1.17
N PHE A 40 20.75 3.00 1.68
CA PHE A 40 21.86 3.95 1.47
C PHE A 40 22.14 4.16 -0.02
N LYS A 41 22.56 5.37 -0.39
CA LYS A 41 22.86 5.76 -1.79
C LYS A 41 23.73 4.74 -2.52
N ASP A 42 24.78 4.25 -1.87
CA ASP A 42 25.73 3.32 -2.49
C ASP A 42 25.10 1.96 -2.78
N GLN A 43 24.19 1.49 -1.93
CA GLN A 43 23.42 0.27 -2.16
C GLN A 43 22.46 0.44 -3.35
N VAL A 44 21.78 1.58 -3.43
CA VAL A 44 20.88 1.88 -4.55
C VAL A 44 21.63 1.91 -5.88
N ILE A 45 22.83 2.50 -5.91
CA ILE A 45 23.68 2.53 -7.11
C ILE A 45 24.20 1.14 -7.46
N LEU A 46 24.63 0.36 -6.47
CA LEU A 46 25.17 -0.99 -6.65
C LEU A 46 24.14 -1.90 -7.37
N TYR A 47 22.90 -1.89 -6.90
CA TYR A 47 21.82 -2.72 -7.43
C TYR A 47 21.00 -2.05 -8.54
N MET A 48 21.41 -0.87 -9.02
CA MET A 48 20.66 -0.14 -10.05
C MET A 48 20.61 -0.91 -11.38
N PRO A 49 19.41 -1.19 -11.93
CA PRO A 49 19.26 -1.86 -13.21
C PRO A 49 19.89 -1.07 -14.38
N PRO A 50 20.31 -1.74 -15.47
CA PRO A 50 20.96 -1.08 -16.60
C PRO A 50 20.17 0.09 -17.22
N PRO A 51 18.83 0.03 -17.41
CA PRO A 51 18.07 1.15 -17.95
C PRO A 51 18.17 2.42 -17.09
N PHE A 52 18.02 2.30 -15.77
CA PHE A 52 18.19 3.42 -14.86
C PHE A 52 19.63 3.94 -14.85
N ARG A 53 20.61 3.04 -14.94
CA ARG A 53 22.03 3.42 -15.04
C ARG A 53 22.35 4.15 -16.36
N MET A 54 21.59 3.92 -17.42
CA MET A 54 21.82 4.57 -18.71
C MET A 54 21.11 5.92 -18.80
N TYR A 55 19.83 5.96 -18.41
CA TYR A 55 18.95 7.10 -18.67
C TYR A 55 18.63 7.95 -17.43
N SER A 56 18.87 7.43 -16.23
CA SER A 56 18.37 8.04 -14.98
C SER A 56 19.30 7.79 -13.78
N LYS A 57 20.61 8.00 -13.97
CA LYS A 57 21.69 7.67 -13.01
C LYS A 57 21.54 8.26 -11.61
N ASN A 58 20.81 9.36 -11.48
CA ASN A 58 20.63 10.08 -10.23
C ASN A 58 19.32 9.72 -9.51
N VAL A 59 18.44 8.93 -10.15
CA VAL A 59 17.19 8.48 -9.54
C VAL A 59 17.53 7.50 -8.41
N ARG A 60 17.05 7.80 -7.21
CA ARG A 60 17.19 6.93 -6.04
C ARG A 60 15.87 6.38 -5.55
N ILE A 61 14.81 7.16 -5.71
CA ILE A 61 13.45 6.81 -5.34
C ILE A 61 12.55 7.18 -6.51
N ILE A 62 11.65 6.27 -6.83
CA ILE A 62 10.50 6.45 -7.70
C ILE A 62 9.31 6.41 -6.75
N ASP A 63 8.60 7.51 -6.62
CA ASP A 63 7.45 7.61 -5.73
C ASP A 63 6.15 7.71 -6.53
N ASP A 64 5.11 7.07 -5.99
CA ASP A 64 3.75 7.22 -6.48
C ASP A 64 2.77 7.23 -5.30
N CYS A 65 1.67 7.95 -5.48
CA CYS A 65 0.57 7.97 -4.52
C CYS A 65 -0.46 6.89 -4.90
N THR A 66 -0.55 5.86 -4.07
CA THR A 66 -1.54 4.80 -4.25
C THR A 66 -2.82 5.15 -3.49
N GLU A 67 -3.96 5.06 -4.18
CA GLU A 67 -5.29 5.12 -3.55
C GLU A 67 -5.79 3.72 -3.24
N ILE A 68 -6.13 3.48 -1.97
CA ILE A 68 -6.65 2.22 -1.45
C ILE A 68 -8.14 2.41 -1.18
N GLU A 69 -8.97 1.64 -1.86
CA GLU A 69 -10.42 1.61 -1.64
C GLU A 69 -10.74 1.04 -0.26
N VAL A 70 -11.65 1.71 0.45
CA VAL A 70 -12.14 1.28 1.75
C VAL A 70 -13.66 1.17 1.75
N GLN A 71 -14.17 0.39 2.70
CA GLN A 71 -15.60 0.34 2.93
C GLN A 71 -16.13 1.75 3.24
N LYS A 72 -17.28 2.07 2.65
CA LYS A 72 -17.99 3.32 2.89
C LYS A 72 -18.15 3.54 4.40
N PRO A 73 -17.62 4.65 4.97
CA PRO A 73 -17.83 4.98 6.36
C PRO A 73 -19.31 5.22 6.66
N SER A 74 -19.74 4.86 7.87
CA SER A 74 -21.12 5.10 8.33
C SER A 74 -21.39 6.58 8.62
N SER A 75 -20.35 7.33 9.02
CA SER A 75 -20.45 8.77 9.27
C SER A 75 -20.45 9.54 7.94
N PRO A 76 -21.45 10.41 7.68
CA PRO A 76 -21.48 11.23 6.47
C PRO A 76 -20.25 12.14 6.33
N MET A 77 -19.71 12.63 7.45
CA MET A 77 -18.50 13.46 7.47
C MET A 77 -17.28 12.66 7.01
N GLU A 78 -17.07 11.48 7.57
CA GLU A 78 -15.96 10.60 7.18
C GLU A 78 -16.11 10.11 5.74
N GLN A 79 -17.34 9.84 5.31
CA GLN A 79 -17.63 9.49 3.93
C GLN A 79 -17.24 10.64 2.99
N GLN A 80 -17.55 11.89 3.33
CA GLN A 80 -17.15 13.05 2.52
C GLN A 80 -15.63 13.19 2.48
N MET A 81 -14.94 13.02 3.62
CA MET A 81 -13.49 13.17 3.71
C MET A 81 -12.73 12.09 2.92
N THR A 82 -13.22 10.86 2.95
CA THR A 82 -12.57 9.74 2.26
C THR A 82 -13.00 9.62 0.80
N PHE A 83 -13.98 10.37 0.30
CA PHE A 83 -14.47 10.20 -1.06
C PHE A 83 -13.48 10.72 -2.11
N SER A 84 -12.94 9.81 -2.92
CA SER A 84 -12.15 10.15 -4.10
C SER A 84 -13.07 10.42 -5.28
N ARG A 85 -13.08 11.66 -5.77
CA ARG A 85 -13.82 12.02 -6.99
C ARG A 85 -13.27 11.31 -8.22
N TYR A 86 -11.97 11.06 -8.25
CA TYR A 86 -11.30 10.39 -9.37
C TYR A 86 -11.69 8.91 -9.46
N LYS A 87 -11.72 8.20 -8.32
CA LYS A 87 -12.09 6.78 -8.27
C LYS A 87 -13.58 6.52 -8.09
N ASN A 88 -14.34 7.53 -7.67
CA ASN A 88 -15.77 7.43 -7.34
C ASN A 88 -16.08 6.45 -6.20
N PHE A 89 -15.14 6.27 -5.27
CA PHE A 89 -15.27 5.44 -4.06
C PHE A 89 -14.60 6.12 -2.87
N ASN A 90 -14.87 5.61 -1.66
CA ASN A 90 -14.15 6.01 -0.46
C ASN A 90 -12.75 5.39 -0.48
N THR A 91 -11.70 6.22 -0.43
CA THR A 91 -10.31 5.79 -0.47
C THR A 91 -9.47 6.53 0.58
N PHE A 92 -8.38 5.87 0.98
CA PHE A 92 -7.23 6.53 1.59
C PHE A 92 -6.08 6.57 0.59
N LYS A 93 -5.24 7.59 0.69
CA LYS A 93 -4.07 7.79 -0.17
C LYS A 93 -2.81 7.63 0.66
N GLY A 94 -1.87 6.84 0.18
CA GLY A 94 -0.54 6.70 0.75
C GLY A 94 0.53 6.89 -0.32
N MET A 95 1.68 7.44 0.07
CA MET A 95 2.86 7.53 -0.78
C MET A 95 3.73 6.31 -0.56
N ILE A 96 4.11 5.64 -1.65
CA ILE A 96 5.07 4.55 -1.65
C ILE A 96 6.25 4.98 -2.51
N GLY A 97 7.43 5.00 -1.90
CA GLY A 97 8.69 5.20 -2.62
C GLY A 97 9.37 3.86 -2.83
N ILE A 98 9.77 3.56 -4.05
CA ILE A 98 10.56 2.37 -4.40
C ILE A 98 11.93 2.77 -4.96
N THR A 99 12.94 1.95 -4.75
CA THR A 99 14.23 2.10 -5.43
C THR A 99 14.14 1.68 -6.90
N PRO A 100 15.08 2.10 -7.77
CA PRO A 100 15.13 1.69 -9.16
C PRO A 100 15.14 0.18 -9.44
N ASN A 101 15.57 -0.64 -8.48
CA ASN A 101 15.54 -2.11 -8.57
C ASN A 101 14.23 -2.73 -8.04
N GLY A 102 13.27 -1.90 -7.61
CA GLY A 102 11.93 -2.31 -7.18
C GLY A 102 11.78 -2.61 -5.68
N ALA A 103 12.81 -2.39 -4.85
CA ALA A 103 12.66 -2.54 -3.42
C ALA A 103 11.87 -1.37 -2.83
N ILE A 104 11.01 -1.64 -1.84
CA ILE A 104 10.29 -0.58 -1.14
C ILE A 104 11.32 0.21 -0.32
N SER A 105 11.32 1.53 -0.50
CA SER A 105 12.23 2.48 0.16
C SER A 105 11.55 3.41 1.16
N PHE A 106 10.25 3.62 1.04
CA PHE A 106 9.47 4.52 1.87
C PHE A 106 7.97 4.17 1.81
N ILE A 107 7.28 4.29 2.94
CA ILE A 107 5.82 4.18 3.05
C ILE A 107 5.37 5.31 3.97
N SER A 108 4.45 6.18 3.52
CA SER A 108 3.84 7.20 4.37
C SER A 108 2.68 6.66 5.20
N GLU A 109 2.23 7.47 6.16
CA GLU A 109 0.89 7.30 6.72
C GLU A 109 -0.19 7.47 5.63
N LEU A 110 -1.38 6.94 5.90
CA LEU A 110 -2.54 7.08 5.03
C LEU A 110 -3.29 8.37 5.32
N PHE A 111 -3.61 9.12 4.28
CA PHE A 111 -4.39 10.35 4.35
C PHE A 111 -5.73 10.18 3.66
N THR A 112 -6.74 10.92 4.11
CA THR A 112 -8.06 10.91 3.47
C THR A 112 -7.97 11.48 2.05
N SER A 113 -8.66 10.86 1.10
CA SER A 113 -8.51 11.26 -0.31
C SER A 113 -8.94 12.70 -0.62
N SER A 114 -9.82 13.31 0.18
CA SER A 114 -10.24 14.69 -0.01
C SER A 114 -9.30 15.72 0.62
N ALA A 115 -8.30 15.30 1.40
CA ALA A 115 -7.35 16.20 2.07
C ALA A 115 -6.21 16.67 1.15
N THR A 116 -6.18 16.21 -0.10
CA THR A 116 -5.31 16.67 -1.19
C THR A 116 -6.13 17.27 -2.31
#